data_AF-A0A0B8P0F2-F1
#
_entry.id   AF-A0A0B8P0F2-F1
#
_cell.length_a   1.000
_cell.length_b   1.000
_cell.length_c   1.000
_cell.angle_alpha   90.00
_cell.angle_beta   90.00
_cell.angle_gamma   90.00
#
_symmetry.space_group_name_H-M   'P 1'
#
loop_
_entity.id
_entity.type
_entity.pdbx_description
1 polymer ?
#
loop_
_entity_poly.entity_id
_entity_poly.type
_entity_poly.pdbx_seq_one_letter_code
_entity_poly.pdbx_strand_id
1 'polypeptide(L)'
;MVKPYLDSEHNVEQVDRPFEFFMNRFRLIEACPKQDFIDTTGLPLSSIQETIDWALEMEYLTESDTHWQITQKGKLFLNDLLEAFMAEEE
;
A
#
# COMPACT_ATOMS: atom_id res chain seq x y z
N MET A 1 10.42 7.72 36.41
CA MET A 1 9.27 8.01 35.54
C MET A 1 9.44 7.20 34.27
N VAL A 2 8.43 6.44 33.87
CA VAL A 2 8.46 5.61 32.66
C VAL A 2 8.10 6.50 31.47
N LYS A 3 8.73 6.28 30.30
CA LYS A 3 8.46 7.04 29.09
C LYS A 3 6.97 6.87 28.70
N PRO A 4 6.26 7.92 28.26
CA PRO A 4 4.89 7.80 27.75
C PRO A 4 4.83 6.80 26.57
N TYR A 5 3.69 6.12 26.42
CA TYR A 5 3.48 5.17 25.31
C TYR A 5 3.41 5.87 23.95
N LEU A 6 2.85 7.08 23.91
CA LEU A 6 2.75 7.91 22.72
C LEU A 6 3.91 8.91 22.70
N ASP A 7 4.72 8.86 21.64
CA ASP A 7 5.81 9.82 21.40
C ASP A 7 5.33 10.99 20.54
N SER A 8 4.62 10.70 19.44
CA SER A 8 4.02 11.71 18.54
C SER A 8 2.84 11.14 17.75
N GLU A 9 2.01 12.06 17.24
CA GLU A 9 0.88 11.79 16.33
C GLU A 9 0.87 12.90 15.27
N HIS A 10 0.60 12.54 14.02
CA HIS A 10 0.43 13.49 12.92
C HIS A 10 -0.63 12.98 11.95
N ASN A 11 -1.25 13.91 11.22
CA ASN A 11 -2.17 13.56 10.14
C ASN A 11 -1.37 13.18 8.90
N VAL A 12 -1.85 12.14 8.20
CA VAL A 12 -1.31 11.72 6.90
C VAL A 12 -2.16 12.35 5.80
N GLU A 13 -1.51 13.12 4.93
CA GLU A 13 -2.13 13.75 3.77
C GLU A 13 -2.65 12.70 2.80
N GLN A 14 -3.72 13.04 2.06
CA GLN A 14 -4.38 12.07 1.17
C GLN A 14 -3.42 11.46 0.14
N VAL A 15 -2.43 12.22 -0.32
CA VAL A 15 -1.44 11.76 -1.30
C VAL A 15 -0.49 10.71 -0.74
N ASP A 16 -0.23 10.72 0.57
CA ASP A 16 0.70 9.79 1.23
C ASP A 16 0.02 8.52 1.76
N ARG A 17 -1.32 8.55 1.90
CA ARG A 17 -2.09 7.42 2.44
C ARG A 17 -1.90 6.10 1.68
N PRO A 18 -1.82 6.07 0.33
CA PRO A 18 -1.59 4.83 -0.39
C PRO A 18 -0.29 4.14 0.02
N PHE A 19 0.81 4.91 0.07
CA PHE A 19 2.11 4.41 0.48
C PHE A 19 2.05 3.83 1.91
N GLU A 20 1.54 4.60 2.87
CA GLU A 20 1.44 4.17 4.28
C GLU A 20 0.58 2.92 4.46
N PHE A 21 -0.52 2.83 3.72
CA PHE A 21 -1.39 1.65 3.76
C PHE A 21 -0.65 0.40 3.23
N PHE A 22 -0.05 0.50 2.04
CA PHE A 22 0.59 -0.66 1.41
C PHE A 22 1.92 -1.04 2.07
N MET A 23 2.62 -0.08 2.67
CA MET A 23 3.75 -0.33 3.56
C MET A 23 3.40 -1.36 4.62
N ASN A 24 2.19 -1.29 5.19
CA ASN A 24 1.75 -2.25 6.19
C ASN A 24 1.16 -3.51 5.54
N ARG A 25 0.27 -3.36 4.56
CA ARG A 25 -0.48 -4.51 4.02
C ARG A 25 0.34 -5.46 3.19
N PHE A 26 1.17 -4.98 2.26
CA PHE A 26 1.93 -5.86 1.37
C PHE A 26 3.09 -6.57 2.07
N ARG A 27 3.62 -6.01 3.17
CA ARG A 27 4.66 -6.68 3.99
C ARG A 27 4.18 -7.96 4.67
N LEU A 28 2.88 -8.14 4.83
CA LEU A 28 2.32 -9.37 5.38
C LEU A 28 2.40 -10.55 4.40
N ILE A 29 2.57 -10.30 3.09
CA ILE A 29 2.60 -11.33 2.03
C ILE A 29 1.32 -12.19 2.00
N GLU A 30 0.24 -11.67 2.59
CA GLU A 30 -1.09 -12.29 2.63
C GLU A 30 -2.00 -11.63 1.60
N ALA A 31 -3.16 -12.25 1.36
CA ALA A 31 -4.18 -11.64 0.53
C ALA A 31 -4.61 -10.29 1.12
N CYS A 32 -4.63 -9.26 0.28
CA CYS A 32 -4.99 -7.90 0.63
C CYS A 32 -6.38 -7.59 0.03
N PRO A 33 -7.46 -7.59 0.85
CA PRO A 33 -8.77 -7.19 0.40
C PRO A 33 -8.73 -5.75 -0.12
N LYS A 34 -9.30 -5.51 -1.31
CA LYS A 34 -9.38 -4.17 -1.91
C LYS A 34 -10.21 -3.22 -1.04
N GLN A 35 -11.21 -3.75 -0.33
CA GLN A 35 -12.07 -2.96 0.55
C GLN A 35 -11.31 -2.36 1.75
N ASP A 36 -10.30 -3.06 2.28
CA ASP A 36 -9.48 -2.57 3.40
C ASP A 36 -8.83 -1.22 3.05
N PHE A 37 -8.43 -1.03 1.78
CA PHE A 37 -7.83 0.22 1.31
C PHE A 37 -8.82 1.37 1.43
N ILE A 38 -10.05 1.18 0.94
CA ILE A 38 -11.08 2.21 0.96
C ILE A 38 -11.46 2.54 2.41
N ASP A 39 -11.66 1.52 3.22
CA ASP A 39 -12.10 1.67 4.61
C ASP A 39 -11.04 2.37 5.48
N THR A 40 -9.76 2.13 5.21
CA THR A 40 -8.65 2.68 5.99
C THR A 40 -8.22 4.07 5.51
N THR A 41 -8.15 4.26 4.19
CA THR A 41 -7.62 5.52 3.60
C THR A 41 -8.70 6.55 3.29
N GLY A 42 -9.95 6.10 3.10
CA GLY A 42 -11.06 6.91 2.59
C GLY A 42 -10.95 7.25 1.11
N LEU A 43 -9.99 6.66 0.38
CA LEU A 43 -9.73 6.94 -1.03
C LEU A 43 -10.38 5.88 -1.93
N PRO A 44 -10.82 6.26 -3.14
CA PRO A 44 -11.32 5.31 -4.12
C PRO A 44 -10.17 4.52 -4.75
N LEU A 45 -10.41 3.27 -5.16
CA LEU A 45 -9.40 2.45 -5.84
C LEU A 45 -8.85 3.12 -7.12
N SER A 46 -9.65 3.97 -7.76
CA SER A 46 -9.22 4.73 -8.93
C SER A 46 -8.01 5.64 -8.67
N SER A 47 -7.73 6.01 -7.41
CA SER A 47 -6.57 6.84 -7.07
C SER A 47 -5.24 6.08 -7.13
N ILE A 48 -5.28 4.75 -7.15
CA ILE A 48 -4.10 3.88 -7.17
C ILE A 48 -4.09 2.94 -8.39
N GLN A 49 -5.09 3.07 -9.28
CA GLN A 49 -5.31 2.10 -10.35
C GLN A 49 -4.10 2.01 -11.28
N GLU A 50 -3.49 3.15 -11.64
CA GLU A 50 -2.30 3.18 -12.51
C GLU A 50 -1.12 2.41 -11.90
N THR A 51 -0.82 2.64 -10.61
CA THR A 51 0.24 1.92 -9.89
C THR A 51 -0.07 0.43 -9.76
N ILE A 52 -1.33 0.07 -9.50
CA ILE A 52 -1.76 -1.33 -9.42
C ILE A 52 -1.62 -2.02 -10.77
N ASP A 53 -2.05 -1.39 -11.86
CA ASP A 53 -1.94 -1.92 -13.22
C ASP A 53 -0.48 -2.18 -13.58
N TRP A 54 0.42 -1.21 -13.30
CA TRP A 54 1.86 -1.39 -13.45
C TRP A 54 2.40 -2.57 -12.63
N ALA A 55 1.97 -2.71 -11.37
CA ALA A 55 2.40 -3.80 -10.49
C ALA A 55 1.92 -5.18 -10.97
N LEU A 56 0.74 -5.24 -11.61
CA LEU A 56 0.22 -6.45 -12.26
C LEU A 56 1.01 -6.78 -13.53
N GLU A 57 1.29 -5.78 -14.37
CA GLU A 57 2.13 -5.93 -15.57
C GLU A 57 3.54 -6.42 -15.24
N MET A 58 4.12 -5.92 -14.14
CA MET A 58 5.42 -6.37 -13.63
C MET A 58 5.37 -7.73 -12.93
N GLU A 59 4.20 -8.36 -12.83
CA GLU A 59 3.95 -9.61 -12.10
C GLU A 59 4.35 -9.53 -10.61
N TYR A 60 4.35 -8.33 -10.03
CA TYR A 60 4.58 -8.13 -8.60
C TYR A 60 3.35 -8.47 -7.77
N LEU A 61 2.17 -8.21 -8.34
CA LEU A 61 0.89 -8.59 -7.81
C LEU A 61 0.19 -9.58 -8.74
N THR A 62 -0.70 -10.37 -8.15
CA THR A 62 -1.87 -10.91 -8.84
C THR A 62 -3.11 -10.36 -8.19
N GLU A 63 -4.23 -10.39 -8.90
CA GLU A 63 -5.50 -9.95 -8.35
C GLU A 63 -6.66 -10.90 -8.66
N SER A 64 -7.69 -10.74 -7.85
CA SER A 64 -9.04 -11.22 -8.06
C SER A 64 -9.99 -10.02 -8.02
N ASP A 65 -11.28 -10.27 -8.18
CA ASP A 65 -12.30 -9.22 -8.05
C ASP A 65 -12.23 -8.47 -6.71
N THR A 66 -11.78 -9.14 -5.64
CA THR A 66 -11.87 -8.62 -4.26
C THR A 66 -10.52 -8.47 -3.55
N HIS A 67 -9.44 -9.08 -4.04
CA HIS A 67 -8.15 -9.10 -3.34
C HIS A 67 -6.98 -8.91 -4.30
N TRP A 68 -5.92 -8.28 -3.80
CA TRP A 68 -4.56 -8.38 -4.35
C TRP A 68 -3.75 -9.41 -3.58
N GLN A 69 -2.75 -10.01 -4.24
CA GLN A 69 -1.83 -10.95 -3.62
C GLN A 69 -0.41 -10.67 -4.13
N ILE A 70 0.53 -10.54 -3.20
CA ILE A 70 1.96 -10.41 -3.53
C ILE A 70 2.46 -11.74 -4.10
N THR A 71 3.13 -11.67 -5.25
CA THR A 71 3.78 -12.83 -5.88
C THR A 71 5.16 -13.07 -5.28
N GLN A 72 5.79 -14.21 -5.64
CA GLN A 72 7.18 -14.45 -5.27
C GLN A 72 8.13 -13.40 -5.86
N LYS A 73 7.86 -12.90 -7.08
CA LYS A 73 8.64 -11.82 -7.71
C LYS A 73 8.40 -10.50 -6.97
N GLY A 74 7.15 -10.15 -6.68
CA GLY A 74 6.81 -8.95 -5.91
C GLY A 74 7.46 -8.92 -4.53
N LYS A 75 7.61 -10.08 -3.87
CA LYS A 75 8.35 -10.17 -2.60
C LYS A 75 9.83 -9.79 -2.73
N LEU A 76 10.47 -10.12 -3.85
CA LEU A 76 11.89 -9.78 -4.10
C LEU A 76 12.07 -8.29 -4.41
N PHE A 77 11.06 -7.65 -5.00
CA PHE A 77 11.04 -6.24 -5.40
C PHE A 77 10.02 -5.42 -4.57
N LEU A 78 9.84 -5.80 -3.30
CA LEU A 78 8.78 -5.20 -2.47
C LEU A 78 9.01 -3.70 -2.23
N ASN A 79 10.26 -3.27 -2.12
CA ASN A 79 10.56 -1.85 -1.93
C ASN A 79 10.21 -1.05 -3.18
N ASP A 80 10.61 -1.52 -4.37
CA ASP A 80 10.27 -0.88 -5.65
C ASP A 80 8.75 -0.82 -5.85
N LEU A 81 8.02 -1.89 -5.47
CA LEU A 81 6.56 -1.90 -5.47
C LEU A 81 5.97 -0.83 -4.54
N LEU A 82 6.52 -0.67 -3.33
CA LEU A 82 6.03 0.31 -2.36
C LEU A 82 6.37 1.74 -2.79
N GLU A 83 7.58 1.96 -3.30
CA GLU A 83 8.06 3.27 -3.77
C GLU A 83 7.17 3.82 -4.89
N ALA A 84 6.60 2.96 -5.74
CA ALA A 84 5.64 3.36 -6.76
C ALA A 84 4.32 3.95 -6.23
N PHE A 85 4.04 3.82 -4.92
CA PHE A 85 2.89 4.47 -4.25
C PHE A 85 3.28 5.76 -3.52
N MET A 86 4.57 6.12 -3.46
CA MET A 86 4.99 7.39 -2.88
C MET A 86 4.54 8.54 -3.77
N ALA A 87 4.11 9.63 -3.15
CA ALA A 87 3.92 10.89 -3.86
C ALA A 87 5.28 11.35 -4.41
N GLU A 88 5.31 11.88 -5.64
CA GLU A 88 6.49 12.62 -6.10
C GLU A 88 6.67 13.85 -5.20
N GLU A 89 7.83 13.97 -4.55
CA GLU A 89 8.21 15.20 -3.87
C GLU A 89 8.51 16.25 -4.95
N GLU A 90 7.67 17.29 -5.06
CA GLU A 90 8.00 18.52 -5.82
C GLU A 90 9.13 19.32 -5.16
#